data_AF-A0A7R9TSM0-F1
#
_entry.id   AF-A0A7R9TSM0-F1
#
_cell.length_a   1.000
_cell.length_b   1.000
_cell.length_c   1.000
_cell.angle_alpha   90.00
_cell.angle_beta   90.00
_cell.angle_gamma   90.00
#
_symmetry.space_group_name_H-M   'P 1'
#
loop_
_entity.id
_entity.type
_entity.pdbx_description
1 polymer ?
#
loop_
_entity_poly.entity_id
_entity_poly.type
_entity_poly.pdbx_seq_one_letter_code
_entity_poly.pdbx_strand_id
1 'polypeptide(L)'
;MVAPAAQAASAPRGGAALGTRASVRHAVPHVRQAFNWDCGLACVCMVLRAIGRRDAELYALRQMCPTTSIWTVDLAFLLRRHGVPVSFLTVTLGANPDFENESFYRENMAEDCTRVDALFARAAAEGITVEKRSLGEGELLQHMLGGRHVFIVLVDKRKLSWYRTRPARAGGGAAESGGAVGGDG
;
A
#
# COMPACT_ATOMS: atom_id res chain seq x y z
N MET A 1 23.82 -27.77 -19.15
CA MET A 1 23.95 -29.19 -19.53
C MET A 1 22.55 -29.80 -19.45
N VAL A 2 22.11 -30.43 -20.55
CA VAL A 2 20.82 -31.12 -20.82
C VAL A 2 19.59 -30.25 -21.20
N ALA A 3 19.15 -30.46 -22.46
CA ALA A 3 17.90 -30.05 -23.14
C ALA A 3 16.91 -31.27 -23.14
N PRO A 4 15.68 -31.30 -23.73
CA PRO A 4 15.14 -30.42 -24.77
C PRO A 4 13.65 -30.02 -24.65
N ALA A 5 13.21 -29.30 -25.69
CA ALA A 5 11.90 -28.73 -25.95
C ALA A 5 10.76 -29.75 -26.01
N ALA A 6 9.56 -29.32 -25.59
CA ALA A 6 8.29 -29.91 -25.95
C ALA A 6 7.34 -28.81 -26.45
N GLN A 7 6.76 -29.04 -27.63
CA GLN A 7 5.76 -28.22 -28.30
C GLN A 7 4.45 -28.22 -27.49
N ALA A 8 3.77 -27.08 -27.40
CA ALA A 8 2.41 -27.00 -26.87
C ALA A 8 1.50 -26.25 -27.84
N ALA A 9 0.63 -27.04 -28.46
CA ALA A 9 -0.77 -26.84 -28.82
C ALA A 9 -1.33 -25.41 -29.08
N SER A 10 -2.04 -25.34 -30.20
CA SER A 10 -2.93 -24.26 -30.67
C SER A 10 -3.80 -23.61 -29.61
N ALA A 11 -3.86 -22.28 -29.65
CA ALA A 11 -4.75 -21.44 -28.87
C ALA A 11 -6.25 -21.69 -29.18
N PRO A 12 -7.13 -21.80 -28.17
CA PRO A 12 -8.55 -21.66 -28.41
C PRO A 12 -8.89 -20.17 -28.59
N ARG A 13 -9.47 -19.85 -29.75
CA ARG A 13 -10.22 -18.61 -29.96
C ARG A 13 -11.48 -18.68 -29.09
N GLY A 14 -11.45 -18.01 -27.95
CA GLY A 14 -12.60 -17.81 -27.09
C GLY A 14 -12.53 -16.41 -26.51
N GLY A 15 -13.37 -15.51 -27.01
CA GLY A 15 -13.61 -14.20 -26.39
C GLY A 15 -14.24 -14.42 -25.02
N ALA A 16 -13.39 -14.53 -23.99
CA ALA A 16 -13.83 -14.49 -22.62
C ALA A 16 -14.20 -13.03 -22.32
N ALA A 17 -15.50 -12.77 -22.23
CA ALA A 17 -16.03 -11.57 -21.59
C ALA A 17 -15.28 -11.40 -20.26
N LEU A 18 -14.66 -10.23 -20.07
CA LEU A 18 -13.96 -9.86 -18.86
C LEU A 18 -15.00 -9.81 -17.73
N GLY A 19 -15.25 -10.96 -17.11
CA GLY A 19 -16.20 -11.10 -16.02
C GLY A 19 -15.89 -10.03 -14.99
N THR A 20 -16.89 -9.23 -14.65
CA THR A 20 -16.79 -8.18 -13.66
C THR A 20 -16.52 -8.84 -12.31
N ARG A 21 -15.24 -9.09 -12.00
CA ARG A 21 -14.83 -9.54 -10.67
C ARG A 21 -15.27 -8.46 -9.70
N ALA A 22 -16.28 -8.77 -8.89
CA ALA A 22 -16.70 -7.90 -7.81
C ALA A 22 -15.48 -7.55 -6.98
N SER A 23 -15.16 -6.25 -6.89
CA SER A 23 -14.06 -5.75 -6.07
C SER A 23 -14.43 -6.02 -4.61
N VAL A 24 -13.79 -7.02 -3.99
CA VAL A 24 -13.93 -7.27 -2.55
C VAL A 24 -13.19 -6.16 -1.81
N ARG A 25 -13.91 -5.09 -1.48
CA ARG A 25 -13.37 -4.02 -0.64
C ARG A 25 -13.18 -4.58 0.76
N HIS A 26 -11.93 -4.86 1.12
CA HIS A 26 -11.59 -5.16 2.50
C HIS A 26 -11.80 -3.87 3.31
N ALA A 27 -12.78 -3.90 4.21
CA ALA A 27 -13.04 -2.77 5.09
C ALA A 27 -11.88 -2.65 6.09
N VAL A 28 -10.94 -1.75 5.80
CA VAL A 28 -9.85 -1.42 6.72
C VAL A 28 -10.36 -0.32 7.66
N PRO A 29 -10.53 -0.58 8.97
CA PRO A 29 -11.03 0.42 9.89
C PRO A 29 -10.01 1.54 10.02
N HIS A 30 -10.47 2.80 9.96
CA HIS A 30 -9.59 3.94 10.10
C HIS A 30 -9.21 4.15 11.57
N VAL A 31 -7.91 4.32 11.84
CA VAL A 31 -7.36 4.71 13.14
C VAL A 31 -6.67 6.06 12.98
N ARG A 32 -7.08 7.05 13.78
CA ARG A 32 -6.47 8.38 13.78
C ARG A 32 -5.14 8.33 14.54
N GLN A 33 -4.09 8.85 13.94
CA GLN A 33 -2.78 9.06 14.58
C GLN A 33 -2.93 10.02 15.78
N ALA A 34 -2.19 9.81 16.87
CA ALA A 34 -2.28 10.65 18.06
C ALA A 34 -1.22 11.75 18.09
N PHE A 35 -0.08 11.55 17.41
CA PHE A 35 1.05 12.47 17.35
C PHE A 35 1.43 12.74 15.91
N ASN A 36 2.31 13.72 15.65
CA ASN A 36 2.78 14.01 14.30
C ASN A 36 3.65 12.89 13.69
N TRP A 37 4.18 11.98 14.52
CA TRP A 37 5.12 10.93 14.12
C TRP A 37 4.53 9.51 14.06
N ASP A 38 3.35 9.27 14.64
CA ASP A 38 2.81 7.90 14.82
C ASP A 38 1.86 7.44 13.69
N CYS A 39 1.86 8.13 12.53
CA CYS A 39 0.99 7.78 11.40
C CYS A 39 1.27 6.36 10.86
N GLY A 40 2.54 5.93 10.84
CA GLY A 40 2.91 4.56 10.46
C GLY A 40 2.38 3.52 11.44
N LEU A 41 2.43 3.81 12.75
CA LEU A 41 1.87 2.93 13.78
C LEU A 41 0.34 2.87 13.72
N ALA A 42 -0.32 3.98 13.38
CA ALA A 42 -1.75 4.00 13.10
C ALA A 42 -2.06 3.07 11.91
N CYS A 43 -1.27 3.09 10.83
CA CYS A 43 -1.41 2.14 9.72
C CYS A 43 -1.29 0.67 10.18
N VAL A 44 -0.30 0.33 11.01
CA VAL A 44 -0.18 -1.03 11.57
C VAL A 44 -1.42 -1.40 12.39
N CYS A 45 -1.94 -0.50 13.22
CA CYS A 45 -3.18 -0.71 13.97
C CYS A 45 -4.37 -1.01 13.04
N MET A 46 -4.51 -0.24 11.95
CA MET A 46 -5.55 -0.47 10.94
C MET A 46 -5.42 -1.85 10.30
N VAL A 47 -4.20 -2.28 9.94
CA VAL A 47 -3.94 -3.61 9.36
C VAL A 47 -4.32 -4.71 10.35
N LEU A 48 -3.85 -4.63 11.60
CA LEU A 48 -4.12 -5.64 12.62
C LEU A 48 -5.63 -5.80 12.87
N ARG A 49 -6.36 -4.69 12.97
CA ARG A 49 -7.82 -4.71 13.12
C ARG A 49 -8.53 -5.28 11.89
N ALA A 50 -8.05 -4.97 10.69
CA ALA A 50 -8.61 -5.49 9.44
C ALA A 50 -8.48 -7.03 9.33
N ILE A 51 -7.41 -7.61 9.88
CA ILE A 51 -7.19 -9.07 9.87
C ILE A 51 -7.77 -9.79 11.10
N GLY A 52 -8.62 -9.12 11.89
CA GLY A 52 -9.37 -9.73 12.98
C GLY A 52 -8.85 -9.45 14.40
N ARG A 53 -7.72 -8.74 14.56
CA ARG A 53 -7.18 -8.34 15.88
C ARG A 53 -7.81 -7.03 16.35
N ARG A 54 -9.10 -7.11 16.69
CA ARG A 54 -9.95 -5.94 16.98
C ARG A 54 -9.51 -5.16 18.23
N ASP A 55 -8.81 -5.82 19.13
CA ASP A 55 -8.23 -5.31 20.37
C ASP A 55 -6.86 -4.62 20.18
N ALA A 56 -6.32 -4.57 18.95
CA ALA A 56 -5.08 -3.85 18.70
C ALA A 56 -5.23 -2.35 19.04
N GLU A 57 -4.34 -1.84 19.89
CA GLU A 57 -4.35 -0.46 20.36
C GLU A 57 -3.11 0.30 19.92
N LEU A 58 -3.31 1.52 19.42
CA LEU A 58 -2.21 2.40 19.00
C LEU A 58 -1.25 2.72 20.17
N TYR A 59 -1.74 2.74 21.42
CA TYR A 59 -0.89 2.92 22.59
C TYR A 59 0.09 1.76 22.79
N ALA A 60 -0.40 0.52 22.73
CA ALA A 60 0.45 -0.67 22.85
C ALA A 60 1.50 -0.73 21.72
N LEU A 61 1.12 -0.38 20.48
CA LEU A 61 2.06 -0.34 19.36
C LEU A 61 3.20 0.68 19.57
N ARG A 62 2.91 1.84 20.18
CA ARG A 62 3.93 2.83 20.56
C ARG A 62 4.91 2.27 21.60
N GLN A 63 4.43 1.50 22.57
CA GLN A 63 5.31 0.88 23.57
C GLN A 63 6.22 -0.21 22.96
N MET A 64 5.77 -0.86 21.87
CA MET A 64 6.54 -1.90 21.19
C MET A 64 7.55 -1.36 20.16
N CYS A 65 7.46 -0.09 19.79
CA CYS A 65 8.36 0.59 18.87
C CYS A 65 9.01 1.78 19.59
N PRO A 66 10.14 1.58 20.29
CA PRO A 66 10.73 2.58 21.20
C PRO A 66 11.50 3.68 20.44
N THR A 67 10.86 4.30 19.46
CA THR A 67 11.38 5.46 18.72
C THR A 67 10.19 6.32 18.26
N THR A 68 10.43 7.62 18.13
CA THR A 68 9.48 8.54 17.49
C THR A 68 9.88 8.87 16.05
N SER A 69 11.02 8.38 15.56
CA SER A 69 11.40 8.45 14.15
C SER A 69 11.08 7.11 13.47
N ILE A 70 9.82 6.97 13.06
CA ILE A 70 9.28 5.70 12.54
C ILE A 70 9.59 5.58 11.04
N TRP A 71 10.31 4.51 10.66
CA TRP A 71 10.57 4.17 9.27
C TRP A 71 9.70 3.00 8.82
N THR A 72 9.48 2.85 7.50
CA THR A 72 8.66 1.76 6.96
C THR A 72 9.16 0.37 7.36
N VAL A 73 10.48 0.21 7.53
CA VAL A 73 11.06 -1.05 8.01
C VAL A 73 10.63 -1.35 9.45
N ASP A 74 10.49 -0.36 10.34
CA ASP A 74 9.98 -0.57 11.70
C ASP A 74 8.57 -1.15 11.67
N LEU A 75 7.72 -0.67 10.75
CA LEU A 75 6.36 -1.18 10.57
C LEU A 75 6.36 -2.65 10.11
N ALA A 76 7.29 -3.03 9.23
CA ALA A 76 7.44 -4.41 8.77
C ALA A 76 7.82 -5.35 9.93
N PHE A 77 8.76 -4.93 10.77
CA PHE A 77 9.13 -5.68 11.98
C PHE A 77 7.98 -5.77 12.98
N LEU A 78 7.26 -4.68 13.21
CA LEU A 78 6.12 -4.66 14.12
C LEU A 78 5.01 -5.61 13.65
N LEU A 79 4.69 -5.60 12.35
CA LEU A 79 3.74 -6.54 11.74
C LEU A 79 4.22 -7.99 11.86
N ARG A 80 5.52 -8.28 11.64
CA ARG A 80 6.06 -9.63 11.82
C ARG A 80 6.06 -10.11 13.25
N ARG A 81 6.32 -9.24 14.23
CA ARG A 81 6.18 -9.56 15.65
C ARG A 81 4.74 -9.96 16.00
N HIS A 82 3.78 -9.43 15.26
CA HIS A 82 2.38 -9.83 15.32
C HIS A 82 2.05 -11.05 14.42
N GLY A 83 3.02 -11.74 13.83
CA GLY A 83 2.79 -12.93 13.01
C GLY A 83 2.15 -12.65 11.64
N VAL A 84 2.10 -11.40 11.20
CA VAL A 84 1.60 -11.03 9.88
C VAL A 84 2.71 -11.24 8.85
N PRO A 85 2.54 -12.05 7.78
CA PRO A 85 3.52 -12.14 6.71
C PRO A 85 3.69 -10.79 6.01
N VAL A 86 4.94 -10.38 5.74
CA VAL A 86 5.25 -9.07 5.15
C VAL A 86 6.19 -9.24 3.96
N SER A 87 5.80 -8.66 2.83
CA SER A 87 6.69 -8.32 1.72
C SER A 87 6.91 -6.81 1.72
N PHE A 88 8.18 -6.39 1.80
CA PHE A 88 8.57 -4.98 1.83
C PHE A 88 9.30 -4.62 0.54
N LEU A 89 8.60 -3.91 -0.35
CA LEU A 89 9.16 -3.40 -1.60
C LEU A 89 9.62 -1.95 -1.39
N THR A 90 10.85 -1.66 -1.78
CA THR A 90 11.43 -0.32 -1.67
C THR A 90 12.43 -0.04 -2.78
N VAL A 91 12.61 1.22 -3.18
CA VAL A 91 13.69 1.61 -4.11
C VAL A 91 15.00 1.95 -3.38
N THR A 92 14.91 2.21 -2.08
CA THR A 92 16.06 2.54 -1.21
C THR A 92 16.15 1.52 -0.09
N LEU A 93 17.33 0.92 0.06
CA LEU A 93 17.67 0.09 1.22
C LEU A 93 18.41 0.99 2.21
N GLY A 94 18.08 0.87 3.50
CA GLY A 94 18.60 1.76 4.53
C GLY A 94 17.80 3.06 4.67
N ALA A 95 18.27 3.93 5.54
CA ALA A 95 17.81 5.32 5.57
C ALA A 95 18.36 6.04 4.34
N ASN A 96 17.51 6.74 3.58
CA ASN A 96 18.00 7.47 2.42
C ASN A 96 18.70 8.77 2.90
N PRO A 97 20.02 8.92 2.72
CA PRO A 97 20.74 10.13 3.13
C PRO A 97 20.23 11.40 2.44
N ASP A 98 19.59 11.28 1.27
CA ASP A 98 19.00 12.43 0.57
C ASP A 98 17.89 13.14 1.37
N PHE A 99 17.33 12.49 2.39
CA PHE A 99 16.35 13.10 3.30
C PHE A 99 16.98 13.88 4.47
N GLU A 100 18.30 14.01 4.56
CA GLU A 100 18.98 14.75 5.63
C GLU A 100 18.53 16.23 5.70
N ASN A 101 18.14 16.78 4.55
CA ASN A 101 17.65 18.16 4.46
C ASN A 101 16.19 18.33 4.89
N GLU A 102 15.42 17.25 5.02
CA GLU A 102 14.03 17.30 5.48
C GLU A 102 14.00 17.44 7.02
N SER A 103 13.35 18.51 7.49
CA SER A 103 13.28 18.86 8.92
C SER A 103 12.86 17.71 9.84
N PHE A 104 12.01 16.81 9.35
CA PHE A 104 11.54 15.64 10.10
C PHE A 104 12.65 14.60 10.37
N TYR A 105 13.61 14.43 9.46
CA TYR A 105 14.65 13.41 9.57
C TYR A 105 15.99 13.95 10.10
N ARG A 106 16.20 15.26 10.00
CA ARG A 106 17.48 15.90 10.31
C ARG A 106 17.98 15.64 11.73
N GLU A 107 17.10 15.68 12.72
CA GLU A 107 17.49 15.61 14.13
C GLU A 107 18.03 14.23 14.55
N ASN A 108 17.56 13.15 13.92
CA ASN A 108 17.91 11.77 14.30
C ASN A 108 18.65 11.01 13.19
N MET A 109 19.07 11.66 12.09
CA MET A 109 19.55 10.96 10.90
C MET A 109 20.72 9.99 11.17
N ALA A 110 21.72 10.37 11.96
CA ALA A 110 22.87 9.49 12.23
C ALA A 110 22.49 8.21 13.01
N GLU A 111 21.64 8.36 14.03
CA GLU A 111 21.11 7.24 14.82
C GLU A 111 20.16 6.37 13.98
N ASP A 112 19.32 7.02 13.17
CA ASP A 112 18.38 6.37 12.27
C ASP A 112 19.08 5.58 11.17
N CYS A 113 20.13 6.10 10.54
CA CYS A 113 20.93 5.36 9.56
C CYS A 113 21.42 4.05 10.16
N THR A 114 22.10 4.11 11.30
CA THR A 114 22.63 2.92 11.98
C THR A 114 21.54 1.92 12.32
N ARG A 115 20.43 2.38 12.90
CA ARG A 115 19.31 1.53 13.32
C ARG A 115 18.59 0.92 12.12
N VAL A 116 18.25 1.72 11.12
CA VAL A 116 17.50 1.31 9.93
C VAL A 116 18.34 0.33 9.12
N ASP A 117 19.63 0.57 8.95
CA ASP A 117 20.54 -0.36 8.27
C ASP A 117 20.61 -1.71 8.99
N ALA A 118 20.70 -1.71 10.32
CA ALA A 118 20.65 -2.93 11.12
C ALA A 118 19.32 -3.67 10.98
N LEU A 119 18.19 -2.96 10.87
CA LEU A 119 16.88 -3.56 10.60
C LEU A 119 16.83 -4.21 9.22
N PHE A 120 17.34 -3.55 8.18
CA PHE A 120 17.44 -4.15 6.84
C PHE A 120 18.34 -5.39 6.83
N ALA A 121 19.48 -5.34 7.51
CA ALA A 121 20.43 -6.46 7.57
C ALA A 121 19.83 -7.72 8.20
N ARG A 122 18.97 -7.57 9.22
CA ARG A 122 18.33 -8.71 9.91
C ARG A 122 16.95 -9.10 9.36
N ALA A 123 16.38 -8.30 8.45
CA ALA A 123 15.01 -8.48 7.96
C ALA A 123 14.74 -9.90 7.43
N ALA A 124 15.65 -10.45 6.63
CA ALA A 124 15.50 -11.79 6.06
C ALA A 124 15.50 -12.89 7.14
N ALA A 125 16.37 -12.77 8.15
CA ALA A 125 16.43 -13.72 9.27
C ALA A 125 15.14 -13.73 10.11
N GLU A 126 14.42 -12.60 10.11
CA GLU A 126 13.15 -12.39 10.81
C GLU A 126 11.94 -12.67 9.90
N GLY A 127 12.19 -13.26 8.72
CA GLY A 127 11.18 -13.66 7.77
C GLY A 127 10.50 -12.50 7.04
N ILE A 128 11.11 -11.32 7.01
CA ILE A 128 10.64 -10.20 6.17
C ILE A 128 11.30 -10.32 4.81
N THR A 129 10.50 -10.51 3.77
CA THR A 129 11.02 -10.46 2.40
C THR A 129 11.19 -9.00 2.00
N VAL A 130 12.43 -8.56 1.77
CA VAL A 130 12.73 -7.21 1.28
C VAL A 130 13.14 -7.28 -0.19
N GLU A 131 12.46 -6.50 -1.04
CA GLU A 131 12.76 -6.44 -2.47
C GLU A 131 13.11 -5.00 -2.85
N LYS A 132 14.33 -4.80 -3.39
CA LYS A 132 14.76 -3.50 -3.89
C LYS A 132 14.20 -3.24 -5.30
N ARG A 133 12.92 -2.85 -5.40
CA ARG A 133 12.25 -2.51 -6.67
C ARG A 133 11.06 -1.58 -6.47
N SER A 134 10.65 -0.94 -7.57
CA SER A 134 9.35 -0.27 -7.67
C SER A 134 8.23 -1.27 -7.96
N LEU A 135 7.04 -0.98 -7.44
CA LEU A 135 5.80 -1.69 -7.80
C LEU A 135 5.09 -0.92 -8.93
N GLY A 136 4.91 -1.56 -10.08
CA GLY A 136 4.21 -0.95 -11.22
C GLY A 136 2.71 -0.83 -10.98
N GLU A 137 2.04 0.12 -11.66
CA GLU A 137 0.60 0.33 -11.51
C GLU A 137 -0.22 -0.92 -11.83
N GLY A 138 0.09 -1.61 -12.94
CA GLY A 138 -0.62 -2.83 -13.33
C GLY A 138 -0.47 -3.94 -12.29
N GLU A 139 0.73 -4.13 -11.74
CA GLU A 139 1.00 -5.11 -10.68
C GLU A 139 0.23 -4.75 -9.40
N LEU A 140 0.27 -3.48 -8.98
CA LEU A 140 -0.49 -2.98 -7.83
C LEU A 140 -2.00 -3.23 -7.99
N LEU A 141 -2.57 -2.87 -9.15
CA LEU A 141 -3.98 -3.11 -9.45
C LEU A 141 -4.33 -4.59 -9.40
N GLN A 142 -3.48 -5.45 -9.98
CA GLN A 142 -3.68 -6.91 -9.92
C GLN A 142 -3.70 -7.42 -8.49
N HIS A 143 -2.77 -6.97 -7.63
CA HIS A 143 -2.77 -7.40 -6.24
C HIS A 143 -3.97 -6.86 -5.45
N MET A 144 -4.39 -5.61 -5.69
CA MET A 144 -5.56 -5.00 -5.05
C MET A 144 -6.85 -5.76 -5.42
N LEU A 145 -7.03 -6.07 -6.71
CA LEU A 145 -8.19 -6.84 -7.19
C LEU A 145 -8.16 -8.31 -6.75
N GLY A 146 -6.98 -8.82 -6.40
CA GLY A 146 -6.83 -10.16 -5.85
C GLY A 146 -7.40 -10.35 -4.45
N GLY A 147 -7.61 -9.28 -3.67
CA GLY A 147 -8.24 -9.36 -2.34
C GLY A 147 -7.47 -10.20 -1.32
N ARG A 148 -6.15 -10.37 -1.49
CA ARG A 148 -5.29 -11.17 -0.59
C ARG A 148 -4.31 -10.33 0.22
N HIS A 149 -4.20 -9.04 -0.08
CA HIS A 149 -3.16 -8.18 0.48
C HIS A 149 -3.78 -6.90 1.06
N VAL A 150 -3.19 -6.41 2.14
CA VAL A 150 -3.39 -5.06 2.64
C VAL A 150 -2.11 -4.28 2.38
N PHE A 151 -2.24 -3.07 1.83
CA PHE A 151 -1.11 -2.23 1.45
C PHE A 151 -0.92 -1.10 2.44
N ILE A 152 0.30 -0.96 2.94
CA ILE A 152 0.78 0.29 3.55
C ILE A 152 1.64 0.97 2.49
N VAL A 153 1.24 2.16 2.04
CA VAL A 153 1.92 2.89 0.97
C VAL A 153 2.35 4.25 1.50
N LEU A 154 3.64 4.56 1.36
CA LEU A 154 4.17 5.89 1.63
C LEU A 154 3.76 6.83 0.49
N VAL A 155 3.17 7.97 0.84
CA VAL A 155 2.61 8.93 -0.12
C VAL A 155 3.07 10.34 0.18
N ASP A 156 3.25 11.15 -0.87
CA ASP A 156 3.43 12.59 -0.73
C ASP A 156 2.05 13.26 -0.67
N LYS A 157 1.69 13.79 0.50
CA LYS A 157 0.41 14.47 0.72
C LYS A 157 0.14 15.59 -0.29
N ARG A 158 1.18 16.29 -0.77
CA ARG A 158 1.04 17.39 -1.75
C ARG A 158 0.54 16.89 -3.10
N LYS A 159 0.97 15.68 -3.49
CA LYS A 159 0.55 15.00 -4.72
C LYS A 159 -0.84 14.38 -4.63
N LEU A 160 -1.43 14.35 -3.43
CA LEU A 160 -2.77 13.83 -3.22
C LEU A 160 -3.85 14.94 -3.16
N SER A 161 -3.49 16.21 -3.11
CA SER A 161 -4.45 17.31 -2.97
C SER A 161 -5.57 17.32 -4.03
N TRP A 162 -5.31 16.81 -5.24
CA TRP A 162 -6.27 16.73 -6.34
C TRP A 162 -7.52 15.87 -6.05
N TYR A 163 -7.45 14.89 -5.14
CA TYR A 163 -8.64 14.06 -4.81
C TYR A 163 -9.68 14.85 -4.01
N ARG A 164 -9.26 15.88 -3.27
CA ARG A 164 -10.15 16.70 -2.43
C ARG A 164 -10.93 17.73 -3.24
N THR A 165 -10.40 18.10 -4.39
CA THR A 165 -10.97 19.14 -5.26
C THR A 165 -11.74 18.55 -6.44
N ARG A 166 -11.90 17.22 -6.53
CA ARG A 166 -12.68 16.62 -7.62
C ARG A 166 -14.16 16.96 -7.38
N PRO A 167 -14.82 17.74 -8.26
CA PRO A 167 -16.26 17.92 -8.15
C PRO A 167 -16.90 16.53 -8.22
N ALA A 168 -17.85 16.28 -7.32
CA ALA A 168 -18.66 15.07 -7.37
C ALA A 168 -19.18 14.93 -8.80
N ARG A 169 -18.90 13.79 -9.45
CA ARG A 169 -19.46 13.52 -10.78
C ARG A 169 -20.98 13.65 -10.63
N ALA A 170 -21.56 14.71 -11.20
CA ALA A 170 -22.99 14.82 -11.36
C ALA A 170 -23.44 13.57 -12.13
N GLY A 171 -24.28 12.75 -11.49
CA GLY A 171 -24.93 11.64 -12.15
C GLY A 171 -25.85 12.19 -13.23
N GLY A 172 -25.38 12.18 -14.48
CA GLY A 172 -26.23 12.33 -15.65
C GLY A 172 -26.69 10.95 -16.08
N GLY A 173 -27.87 10.56 -15.59
CA GLY A 173 -28.57 9.38 -16.08
C GLY A 173 -28.90 9.52 -17.57
N ALA A 174 -28.88 8.37 -18.25
CA ALA A 174 -29.39 8.22 -19.59
C ALA A 174 -30.90 8.52 -19.64
N ALA A 175 -31.33 9.24 -20.66
CA ALA A 175 -32.63 9.06 -21.29
C ALA A 175 -32.49 9.34 -22.79
N GLU A 176 -32.86 8.32 -23.56
CA GLU A 176 -32.78 8.22 -25.00
C GLU A 176 -33.80 9.10 -25.74
N SER A 177 -33.39 9.46 -26.96
CA SER A 177 -34.14 9.63 -28.22
C SER A 177 -35.66 9.88 -28.24
N GLY A 178 -36.06 10.87 -29.05
CA GLY A 178 -37.37 10.90 -29.70
C GLY A 178 -37.58 12.22 -30.44
N GLY A 179 -37.44 12.22 -31.78
CA GLY A 179 -37.48 13.42 -32.59
C GLY A 179 -38.86 13.84 -33.12
N ALA A 180 -38.79 14.87 -33.97
CA ALA A 180 -39.70 15.29 -35.04
C ALA A 180 -40.61 16.53 -34.83
N VAL A 181 -40.21 17.60 -35.53
CA VAL A 181 -40.99 18.41 -36.51
C VAL A 181 -42.19 19.25 -36.05
N GLY A 182 -42.06 20.57 -36.27
CA GLY A 182 -43.04 21.33 -37.08
C GLY A 182 -43.80 22.49 -36.41
N GLY A 183 -43.74 23.68 -37.02
CA GLY A 183 -44.92 24.55 -37.16
C GLY A 183 -44.86 25.98 -36.61
N ASP A 184 -44.62 26.92 -37.53
CA ASP A 184 -45.06 28.32 -37.68
C ASP A 184 -45.78 29.09 -36.54
N GLY A 185 -45.42 30.37 -36.47
CA GLY A 185 -46.16 31.45 -35.80
C GLY A 185 -45.34 32.71 -35.66
#